data_AF-A0A258XR87-F1
#
_entry.id   AF-A0A258XR87-F1
#
_cell.length_a   1.000
_cell.length_b   1.000
_cell.length_c   1.000
_cell.angle_alpha   90.00
_cell.angle_beta   90.00
_cell.angle_gamma   90.00
#
_symmetry.space_group_name_H-M   'P 1'
#
loop_
_entity.id
_entity.type
_entity.pdbx_description
1 polymer ?
#
loop_
_entity_poly.entity_id
_entity_poly.type
_entity_poly.pdbx_seq_one_letter_code
_entity_poly.pdbx_strand_id
1 'polypeptide(L)' 'MIIRPATPADHASISRIVLPVIRAGETYALDRGMSEEAALAYWCGADRFTSVAQAHDGAILGTYYL' A
#
# COMPACT_ATOMS: atom_id res chain seq x y z
N MET A 1 -4.94 -0.41 -17.76
CA MET A 1 -4.61 -0.67 -16.34
C MET A 1 -4.34 -2.16 -16.20
N ILE A 2 -3.32 -2.54 -15.42
CA ILE A 2 -3.04 -3.94 -15.10
C ILE A 2 -2.98 -4.13 -13.58
N ILE A 3 -3.37 -5.31 -13.10
CA ILE A 3 -3.15 -5.73 -11.72
C ILE A 3 -1.98 -6.70 -11.73
N ARG A 4 -0.99 -6.45 -10.88
CA ARG A 4 0.20 -7.31 -10.74
C ARG A 4 0.64 -7.41 -9.29
N PRO A 5 1.42 -8.45 -8.93
CA PRO A 5 2.08 -8.51 -7.63
C PRO A 5 2.90 -7.24 -7.38
N ALA A 6 2.85 -6.78 -6.14
CA ALA A 6 3.71 -5.71 -5.67
C ALA A 6 5.16 -6.19 -5.61
N THR A 7 6.09 -5.28 -5.89
CA THR A 7 7.52 -5.49 -5.78
C THR A 7 8.11 -4.48 -4.79
N PRO A 8 9.34 -4.67 -4.31
CA PRO A 8 10.01 -3.67 -3.47
C PRO A 8 10.11 -2.27 -4.11
N ALA A 9 10.12 -2.18 -5.45
CA ALA A 9 10.12 -0.90 -6.17
C ALA A 9 8.80 -0.11 -6.01
N ASP A 10 7.70 -0.78 -5.66
CA ASP A 10 6.38 -0.16 -5.48
C ASP A 10 6.18 0.39 -4.06
N HIS A 11 7.06 0.08 -3.10
CA HIS A 11 6.88 0.43 -1.68
C HIS A 11 6.65 1.92 -1.46
N ALA A 12 7.42 2.79 -2.12
CA ALA A 12 7.24 4.24 -2.00
C ALA A 12 5.84 4.68 -2.50
N SER A 13 5.32 4.06 -3.56
CA SER A 13 3.99 4.35 -4.09
C SER A 13 2.88 3.79 -3.21
N ILE A 14 3.04 2.56 -2.71
CA ILE A 14 2.12 1.92 -1.76
C ILE A 14 2.00 2.79 -0.52
N SER A 15 3.13 3.16 0.09
CA SER A 15 3.18 4.05 1.26
C SER A 15 2.44 5.37 1.04
N ARG A 16 2.69 6.04 -0.09
CA ARG A 16 2.00 7.29 -0.47
C ARG A 16 0.49 7.14 -0.61
N ILE A 17 0.00 5.94 -0.93
CA ILE A 17 -1.44 5.64 -1.02
C ILE A 17 -2.02 5.32 0.36
N VAL A 18 -1.35 4.45 1.13
CA VAL A 18 -1.94 3.88 2.36
C VAL A 18 -1.76 4.80 3.59
N LEU A 19 -0.63 5.48 3.74
CA LEU A 19 -0.36 6.32 4.92
C LEU A 19 -1.37 7.46 5.08
N PRO A 20 -1.75 8.21 4.03
CA PRO A 20 -2.77 9.24 4.19
C PRO A 20 -4.12 8.68 4.66
N VAL A 21 -4.51 7.51 4.15
CA VAL A 21 -5.77 6.84 4.53
C VAL A 21 -5.73 6.37 5.99
N ILE A 22 -4.61 5.77 6.42
CA ILE A 22 -4.38 5.37 7.82
C ILE A 22 -4.43 6.60 8.75
N ARG A 23 -3.74 7.69 8.38
CA ARG A 23 -3.69 8.94 9.16
C ARG A 23 -5.03 9.65 9.24
N ALA A 24 -5.87 9.55 8.20
CA ALA A 24 -7.23 10.07 8.24
C ALA A 24 -8.06 9.34 9.29
N GLY A 25 -7.89 8.02 9.41
CA GLY A 25 -8.58 7.20 10.42
C GLY A 25 -10.07 7.01 10.14
N GLU A 26 -10.47 7.10 8.87
CA GLU A 26 -11.88 7.04 8.45
C GLU A 26 -12.32 5.63 8.03
N THR A 27 -11.36 4.77 7.66
CA THR A 27 -11.65 3.43 7.11
C THR A 27 -10.90 2.30 7.83
N TYR A 28 -9.72 2.57 8.39
CA TYR A 28 -8.90 1.59 9.08
C TYR A 28 -8.80 1.88 10.58
N ALA A 29 -9.03 0.85 11.39
CA ALA A 29 -8.78 0.87 12.84
C ALA A 29 -7.29 0.63 13.16
N LEU A 30 -6.40 1.39 12.51
CA LEU A 30 -4.96 1.34 12.71
C LEU A 30 -4.48 2.60 13.44
N ASP A 31 -3.28 2.53 14.03
CA ASP A 31 -2.68 3.70 14.67
C ASP A 31 -2.43 4.82 13.65
N ARG A 32 -3.01 5.99 13.87
CA ARG A 32 -2.85 7.17 13.02
C ARG A 32 -1.43 7.73 13.06
N GLY A 33 -0.67 7.43 14.12
CA GLY A 33 0.75 7.77 14.28
C GLY A 33 1.72 6.74 13.71
N MET A 34 1.23 5.68 13.05
CA MET A 34 2.06 4.62 12.48
C MET A 34 3.13 5.19 11.53
N SER A 35 4.37 4.70 11.69
CA SER A 35 5.47 5.07 10.81
C SER A 35 5.29 4.46 9.41
N GLU A 36 6.01 5.01 8.43
CA GLU A 36 6.00 4.48 7.06
C GLU A 36 6.48 3.02 7.01
N GLU A 37 7.52 2.69 7.77
CA GLU A 37 8.08 1.36 7.87
C GLU A 37 7.07 0.39 8.47
N ALA A 38 6.36 0.80 9.52
CA ALA A 38 5.33 -0.01 10.14
C ALA A 38 4.12 -0.21 9.21
N ALA A 39 3.71 0.81 8.47
CA ALA A 39 2.63 0.71 7.49
C ALA A 39 3.00 -0.23 6.34
N LEU A 40 4.22 -0.16 5.83
CA LEU A 40 4.71 -1.07 4.79
C LEU A 40 4.88 -2.50 5.31
N ALA A 41 5.40 -2.69 6.52
CA ALA A 41 5.52 -4.01 7.15
C ALA A 41 4.16 -4.64 7.39
N TYR A 42 3.16 -3.84 7.79
CA TYR A 42 1.78 -4.27 7.85
C TYR A 42 1.32 -4.65 6.44
N TRP A 43 1.36 -3.73 5.47
CA TRP A 43 0.73 -3.94 4.17
C TRP A 43 1.35 -5.07 3.34
N CYS A 44 2.68 -5.19 3.34
CA CYS A 44 3.47 -6.13 2.55
C CYS A 44 4.06 -7.28 3.40
N GLY A 45 3.41 -7.62 4.53
CA GLY A 45 3.83 -8.71 5.41
C GLY A 45 4.00 -10.05 4.67
N ALA A 46 4.85 -10.93 5.20
CA ALA A 46 5.16 -12.22 4.56
C ALA A 46 3.94 -13.16 4.45
N ASP A 47 2.91 -12.91 5.25
CA ASP A 47 1.62 -13.60 5.26
C ASP A 47 0.61 -13.03 4.25
N ARG A 48 0.99 -12.00 3.48
CA ARG A 48 0.09 -11.25 2.60
C ARG A 48 0.44 -11.41 1.13
N PHE A 49 -0.59 -11.59 0.31
CA PHE A 49 -0.43 -11.46 -1.13
C PHE A 49 -0.76 -10.03 -1.58
N THR A 50 0.25 -9.18 -1.63
CA THR A 50 0.08 -7.76 -1.99
C THR A 50 0.14 -7.56 -3.50
N SER A 51 -0.84 -6.84 -4.04
CA SER A 51 -0.93 -6.46 -5.45
C SER A 51 -1.12 -4.96 -5.62
N VAL A 52 -0.78 -4.46 -6.81
CA VAL A 52 -0.92 -3.06 -7.22
C VAL A 52 -1.72 -2.95 -8.51
N ALA A 53 -2.53 -1.90 -8.61
CA ALA A 53 -3.15 -1.48 -9.85
C ALA A 53 -2.24 -0.45 -10.54
N GLN A 54 -1.71 -0.80 -11.72
CA GLN A 54 -0.79 0.04 -12.47
C GLN A 54 -1.47 0.61 -13.73
N ALA A 55 -1.33 1.93 -13.92
CA ALA A 55 -1.74 2.64 -15.11
C ALA A 55 -0.85 2.31 -16.32
N HIS A 56 -1.26 2.70 -17.52
CA HIS A 56 -0.48 2.44 -18.74
C HIS A 56 0.84 3.23 -18.79
N ASP A 57 0.91 4.38 -18.13
CA ASP A 57 2.11 5.21 -17.98
C ASP A 57 3.03 4.73 -16.84
N GLY A 58 2.67 3.63 -16.17
CA GLY A 58 3.44 3.03 -15.10
C GLY A 58 3.09 3.52 -13.70
N ALA A 59 2.22 4.52 -13.54
CA ALA A 59 1.82 5.03 -12.23
C ALA A 59 1.04 3.98 -11.42
N ILE A 60 1.30 3.92 -10.12
CA ILE A 60 0.57 3.05 -9.20
C ILE A 60 -0.66 3.80 -8.68
N LEU A 61 -1.84 3.28 -8.98
CA LEU A 61 -3.13 3.92 -8.68
C LEU A 61 -3.78 3.39 -7.40
N GLY A 62 -3.40 2.18 -6.99
CA GLY A 62 -4.02 1.51 -5.86
C GLY A 62 -3.28 0.25 -5.47
N THR A 63 -3.60 -0.25 -4.29
CA THR A 63 -3.03 -1.49 -3.75
C THR A 63 -4.07 -2.20 -2.90
N TYR A 64 -3.96 -3.52 -2.85
CA TYR A 64 -4.69 -4.37 -1.92
C TYR A 64 -3.81 -5.56 -1.54
N TYR A 65 -4.17 -6.23 -0.46
CA TYR A 65 -3.59 -7.51 -0.09
C TYR A 65 -4.69 -8.51 0.26
N LEU A 66 -4.36 -9.80 0.17
CA LEU A 66 -5.15 -10.93 0.68
C LEU A 66 -4.36 -11.63 1.78
#